data_AF-A0A8T1TRA7-F1
#
_entry.id   AF-A0A8T1TRA7-F1
#
_cell.length_a   1.000
_cell.length_b   1.000
_cell.length_c   1.000
_cell.angle_alpha   90.00
_cell.angle_beta   90.00
_cell.angle_gamma   90.00
#
_symmetry.space_group_name_H-M   'P 1'
#
loop_
_entity.id
_entity.type
_entity.pdbx_description
1 polymer ?
#
loop_
_entity_poly.entity_id
_entity_poly.type
_entity_poly.pdbx_seq_one_letter_code
_entity_poly.pdbx_strand_id
1 'polypeptide(L)'
;MQREVKAFVRFIATLAFVMASILFILGVIHKNGKDVLITFVDGFPVILVANVPQGLHVTVTSLLTITAGRLGLDCVETLGSISLIATDKTGTLTKNVMTVTDIWTGRELSLNHRSNPQRSCQIP
;
A
#
# COMPACT_ATOMS: atom_id res chain seq x y z
N MET A 1 -6.70 -1.20 2.57
CA MET A 1 -5.45 -1.73 3.17
C MET A 1 -5.41 -1.73 4.70
N GLN A 2 -5.60 -0.61 5.42
CA GLN A 2 -5.56 -0.60 6.90
C GLN A 2 -6.46 -1.67 7.57
N ARG A 3 -7.62 -1.98 6.97
CA ARG A 3 -8.50 -3.08 7.40
C ARG A 3 -7.87 -4.47 7.14
N GLU A 4 -7.26 -4.67 5.98
CA GLU A 4 -6.55 -5.89 5.59
C GLU A 4 -5.37 -6.16 6.51
N VAL A 5 -4.54 -5.14 6.77
CA VAL A 5 -3.43 -5.23 7.72
C VAL A 5 -3.94 -5.58 9.12
N LYS A 6 -5.02 -4.94 9.58
CA LYS A 6 -5.62 -5.27 10.89
C LYS A 6 -6.25 -6.67 10.92
N ALA A 7 -6.78 -7.17 9.80
CA ALA A 7 -7.32 -8.53 9.70
C ALA A 7 -6.19 -9.56 9.73
N PHE A 8 -5.11 -9.31 8.97
CA PHE A 8 -3.90 -10.12 8.97
C PHE A 8 -3.23 -10.17 10.35
N VAL A 9 -3.07 -9.03 11.01
CA VAL A 9 -2.53 -8.97 12.39
C VAL A 9 -3.41 -9.76 13.36
N ARG A 10 -4.74 -9.64 13.26
CA ARG A 10 -5.67 -10.41 14.10
C ARG A 10 -5.58 -11.92 13.82
N PHE A 11 -5.43 -12.32 12.57
CA PHE A 11 -5.25 -13.71 12.20
C PHE A 11 -3.98 -14.30 12.83
N ILE A 12 -2.84 -13.62 12.70
CA ILE A 12 -1.57 -14.09 13.28
C ILE A 12 -1.62 -14.08 14.81
N ALA A 13 -2.18 -13.04 15.42
CA ALA A 13 -2.33 -12.98 16.87
C ALA A 13 -3.20 -14.12 17.41
N THR A 14 -4.28 -14.47 16.71
CA THR A 14 -5.14 -15.60 17.08
C THR A 14 -4.39 -16.93 16.96
N LEU A 15 -3.65 -17.12 15.87
CA LEU A 15 -2.82 -18.32 15.66
C LEU A 15 -1.75 -18.47 16.75
N ALA A 16 -1.05 -17.39 17.06
CA ALA A 16 -0.04 -17.34 18.11
C ALA A 16 -0.62 -17.72 19.48
N PHE A 17 -1.81 -17.19 19.82
CA PHE A 17 -2.47 -17.47 21.09
C PHE A 17 -2.93 -18.94 21.20
N VAL A 18 -3.46 -19.51 20.12
CA VAL A 18 -3.85 -20.91 20.05
C VAL A 18 -2.63 -21.82 20.24
N MET A 19 -1.52 -21.55 19.52
CA MET A 19 -0.29 -22.32 19.67
C MET A 19 0.30 -22.21 21.09
N ALA A 20 0.34 -21.00 21.66
CA ALA A 20 0.83 -20.78 23.02
C ALA A 20 -0.02 -21.51 24.06
N SER A 21 -1.35 -21.51 23.91
CA SER A 21 -2.26 -22.21 24.81
C SER A 21 -2.08 -23.74 24.74
N ILE A 22 -1.94 -24.31 23.53
CA ILE A 22 -1.73 -25.74 23.34
C ILE A 22 -0.41 -26.18 23.99
N LEU A 23 0.68 -25.47 23.71
CA LEU A 23 2.00 -25.78 24.26
C LEU A 23 2.05 -25.58 25.78
N PHE A 24 1.33 -24.59 26.32
CA PHE A 24 1.20 -24.39 27.75
C PHE A 24 0.49 -25.57 28.42
N ILE A 25 -0.66 -26.02 27.88
CA ILE A 25 -1.39 -27.18 28.41
C ILE A 25 -0.52 -28.44 28.37
N LEU A 26 0.20 -28.68 27.26
CA LEU A 26 1.15 -29.79 27.14
C LEU A 26 2.28 -29.70 28.17
N GLY A 27 2.83 -28.51 28.40
CA GLY A 27 3.87 -28.28 29.39
C GLY A 27 3.41 -28.55 30.83
N VAL A 28 2.18 -28.15 31.17
CA VAL A 28 1.59 -28.40 32.49
C VAL A 28 1.34 -29.90 32.72
N ILE A 29 0.82 -30.60 31.72
CA ILE A 29 0.59 -32.05 31.79
C ILE A 29 1.93 -32.79 31.93
N HIS A 30 2.96 -32.42 31.16
CA HIS A 30 4.26 -33.09 31.17
C HIS A 30 5.00 -32.94 32.51
N LYS A 31 4.83 -31.81 33.21
CA LYS A 31 5.45 -31.56 34.52
C LYS A 31 4.61 -32.03 35.72
N ASN A 32 3.51 -32.76 35.49
CA ASN A 32 2.58 -33.18 36.55
C ASN A 32 2.12 -32.03 37.47
N GLY A 33 1.99 -30.81 36.93
CA GLY A 33 1.60 -29.63 37.71
C GLY A 33 2.66 -29.10 38.69
N LYS A 34 3.88 -29.63 38.72
CA LYS A 34 5.01 -28.99 39.42
C LYS A 34 5.50 -27.82 38.57
N ASP A 35 5.58 -26.63 39.16
CA ASP A 35 6.10 -25.41 38.53
C ASP A 35 5.27 -24.87 37.35
N VAL A 36 3.93 -24.90 37.49
CA VAL A 36 2.98 -24.26 36.54
C VAL A 36 3.30 -22.78 36.37
N LEU A 37 3.60 -22.09 37.46
CA LEU A 37 3.93 -20.66 37.47
C LEU A 37 5.18 -20.35 36.63
N ILE A 38 6.26 -21.12 36.81
CA ILE A 38 7.51 -20.96 36.05
C ILE A 38 7.28 -21.28 34.57
N THR A 39 6.54 -22.36 34.28
CA THR A 39 6.25 -22.76 32.90
C THR A 39 5.35 -21.75 32.18
N PHE A 40 4.45 -21.08 32.91
CA PHE A 40 3.65 -19.98 32.39
C PHE A 40 4.50 -18.73 32.14
N VAL A 41 5.30 -18.29 33.12
CA VAL A 41 6.09 -17.06 33.05
C VAL A 41 7.20 -17.13 32.00
N ASP A 42 7.88 -18.27 31.87
CA ASP A 42 9.01 -18.40 30.94
C ASP A 42 8.57 -18.88 29.56
N GLY A 43 7.61 -19.81 29.49
CA GLY A 43 7.24 -20.49 28.24
C GLY A 43 6.24 -19.71 27.39
N PHE A 44 5.16 -19.23 28.00
CA PHE A 44 4.06 -18.61 27.27
C PHE A 44 4.48 -17.31 26.54
N PRO A 45 5.23 -16.37 27.17
CA PRO A 45 5.67 -15.15 26.49
C PRO A 45 6.68 -15.41 25.38
N VAL A 46 7.57 -16.40 25.53
CA VAL A 46 8.57 -16.77 24.51
C VAL A 46 7.88 -17.23 23.22
N ILE A 47 6.89 -18.11 23.35
CA ILE A 47 6.12 -18.62 22.19
C ILE A 47 5.34 -17.47 21.54
N LEU A 48 4.75 -16.59 22.34
CA LEU A 48 3.98 -15.45 21.84
C LEU A 48 4.87 -14.49 21.04
N VAL A 49 6.01 -14.09 21.61
CA VAL A 49 6.98 -13.18 20.95
C VAL A 49 7.58 -13.80 19.69
N ALA A 50 7.84 -15.11 19.69
CA ALA A 50 8.35 -15.82 18.51
C ALA A 50 7.38 -15.84 17.32
N ASN A 51 6.06 -15.80 17.58
CA ASN A 51 5.03 -15.84 16.54
C ASN A 51 4.56 -14.45 16.07
N VAL A 52 4.85 -13.38 16.83
CA VAL A 52 4.52 -12.02 16.39
C VAL A 52 5.50 -11.60 15.28
N PRO A 53 5.01 -11.21 14.09
CA PRO A 53 5.85 -10.89 12.95
C PRO A 53 6.43 -9.48 13.08
N GLN A 54 7.38 -9.31 14.01
CA GLN A 54 7.99 -8.00 14.31
C GLN A 54 8.71 -7.39 13.11
N GLY A 55 9.33 -8.23 12.25
CA GLY A 55 10.06 -7.77 11.06
C GLY A 55 9.17 -7.40 9.87
N LEU A 56 8.01 -8.02 9.73
CA LEU A 56 7.15 -7.84 8.54
C LEU A 56 6.54 -6.43 8.51
N HIS A 57 6.03 -5.96 9.66
CA HIS A 57 5.42 -4.63 9.75
C HIS A 57 6.42 -3.50 9.51
N VAL A 58 7.64 -3.65 10.01
CA VAL A 58 8.75 -2.69 9.80
C VAL A 58 9.15 -2.64 8.33
N THR A 59 9.23 -3.80 7.68
CA THR A 59 9.63 -3.89 6.27
C THR A 59 8.62 -3.17 5.37
N VAL A 60 7.32 -3.40 5.57
CA VAL A 60 6.25 -2.74 4.80
C VAL A 60 6.30 -1.22 4.97
N THR A 61 6.48 -0.74 6.20
CA THR A 61 6.57 0.71 6.47
C THR A 61 7.80 1.32 5.80
N SER A 62 8.96 0.66 5.87
CA SER A 62 10.18 1.16 5.24
C SER A 62 10.07 1.28 3.72
N LEU A 63 9.48 0.28 3.07
CA LEU A 63 9.19 0.27 1.63
C LEU A 63 8.21 1.40 1.25
N LEU A 64 7.17 1.60 2.07
CA LEU A 64 6.21 2.67 1.85
C LEU A 64 6.87 4.05 1.96
N THR A 65 7.70 4.27 2.97
CA THR A 65 8.43 5.53 3.15
C THR A 65 9.38 5.82 1.98
N ILE A 66 10.11 4.81 1.51
CA ILE A 66 11.02 4.96 0.36
C ILE A 66 10.25 5.32 -0.91
N THR A 67 9.12 4.65 -1.17
CA THR A 67 8.31 4.90 -2.37
C THR A 67 7.57 6.24 -2.29
N ALA A 68 7.05 6.61 -1.12
CA ALA A 68 6.45 7.92 -0.87
C ALA A 68 7.47 9.06 -1.08
N GLY A 69 8.69 8.92 -0.56
CA GLY A 69 9.76 9.89 -0.77
C GLY A 69 10.21 10.02 -2.23
N ARG A 70 10.18 8.92 -2.99
CA ARG A 70 10.51 8.93 -4.43
C ARG A 70 9.43 9.57 -5.30
N LEU A 71 8.16 9.38 -4.94
CA LEU A 71 7.03 9.88 -5.72
C LEU A 71 6.57 11.26 -5.27
N GLY A 72 6.97 11.71 -4.07
CA GLY A 72 6.46 12.93 -3.45
C GLY A 72 4.96 12.83 -3.13
N LEU A 73 4.46 11.61 -2.90
CA LEU A 73 3.04 11.32 -2.69
C LEU A 73 2.82 10.59 -1.37
N ASP A 74 2.03 11.19 -0.48
CA ASP A 74 1.64 10.57 0.80
C ASP A 74 0.64 9.40 0.63
N CYS A 75 0.08 9.23 -0.57
CA CYS A 75 -0.99 8.27 -0.85
C CYS A 75 -0.55 7.11 -1.75
N VAL A 76 0.74 6.76 -1.73
CA VAL A 76 1.30 5.69 -2.58
C VAL A 76 0.69 4.32 -2.31
N GLU A 77 0.31 4.02 -1.07
CA GLU A 77 -0.40 2.78 -0.70
C GLU A 77 -1.77 2.69 -1.41
N THR A 78 -2.53 3.78 -1.38
CA THR A 78 -3.86 3.86 -1.99
C THR A 78 -3.76 3.76 -3.51
N LEU A 79 -2.76 4.44 -4.10
CA LEU A 79 -2.50 4.41 -5.54
C LEU A 79 -2.14 3.01 -6.04
N GLY A 80 -1.43 2.21 -5.24
CA GLY A 80 -1.10 0.81 -5.58
C GLY A 80 -2.30 -0.15 -5.53
N SER A 81 -3.39 0.23 -4.85
CA SER A 81 -4.60 -0.59 -4.69
C SER A 81 -5.81 -0.10 -5.49
N ILE A 82 -5.66 0.97 -6.28
CA ILE A 82 -6.75 1.56 -7.04
C ILE A 82 -7.12 0.68 -8.24
N SER A 83 -8.42 0.35 -8.38
CA SER A 83 -8.92 -0.44 -9.52
C SER A 83 -9.63 0.43 -10.57
N LEU A 84 -9.97 1.68 -10.24
CA LEU A 84 -10.63 2.63 -11.13
C LEU A 84 -10.04 4.02 -10.94
N ILE A 85 -9.53 4.61 -12.02
CA ILE A 85 -9.05 5.99 -12.02
C ILE A 85 -10.14 6.87 -12.63
N ALA A 86 -10.81 7.64 -11.78
CA ALA A 86 -11.67 8.73 -12.24
C ALA A 86 -10.79 9.95 -12.51
N THR A 87 -10.59 10.27 -13.78
CA THR A 87 -9.80 11.44 -14.21
C THR A 87 -10.74 12.51 -14.77
N ASP A 88 -10.52 13.77 -14.40
CA ASP A 88 -11.29 14.88 -14.92
C ASP A 88 -10.84 15.24 -16.34
N LYS A 89 -11.77 15.61 -17.22
CA LYS A 89 -11.43 15.94 -18.61
C LYS A 89 -10.71 17.28 -18.71
N THR A 90 -11.20 18.29 -18.02
CA THR A 90 -10.68 19.66 -18.15
C THR A 90 -9.55 19.88 -17.16
N GLY A 91 -8.35 20.24 -17.63
CA GLY A 91 -7.21 20.52 -16.76
C GLY A 91 -6.44 19.30 -16.25
N THR A 92 -6.99 18.07 -16.35
CA THR A 92 -6.21 16.82 -16.13
C THR A 92 -5.91 16.12 -17.46
N LEU A 93 -6.93 15.70 -18.21
CA LEU A 93 -6.72 15.07 -19.53
C LEU A 93 -6.37 16.08 -20.63
N THR A 94 -7.00 17.25 -20.56
CA THR A 94 -6.77 18.35 -21.50
C THR A 94 -5.94 19.43 -20.82
N LYS A 95 -5.13 20.17 -21.59
CA LYS A 95 -4.33 21.29 -21.05
C LYS A 95 -5.15 22.51 -20.61
N ASN A 96 -6.48 22.42 -20.61
CA ASN A 96 -7.41 23.54 -20.42
C ASN A 96 -7.05 24.75 -21.32
N VAL A 97 -6.51 24.48 -22.51
CA VAL A 97 -6.14 25.47 -23.52
C VAL A 97 -6.69 24.99 -24.85
N MET A 98 -7.58 25.77 -25.45
CA MET A 98 -8.17 25.44 -26.74
C MET A 98 -7.12 25.65 -27.84
N THR A 99 -6.74 24.57 -28.53
CA THR A 99 -5.72 24.57 -29.58
C THR A 99 -6.34 24.01 -30.86
N VAL A 100 -6.14 24.70 -31.99
CA VAL A 100 -6.61 24.23 -33.31
C VAL A 100 -5.80 23.00 -33.73
N THR A 101 -6.46 21.86 -33.92
CA THR A 101 -5.82 20.59 -34.29
C THR A 101 -5.73 20.40 -35.79
N ASP A 102 -6.78 20.77 -36.53
CA ASP A 102 -6.91 20.45 -37.95
C ASP A 102 -7.47 21.65 -38.71
N ILE A 103 -6.92 21.87 -39.90
CA ILE A 103 -7.36 22.94 -40.81
C ILE A 103 -7.72 22.29 -42.15
N TRP A 104 -8.96 22.48 -42.59
CA TRP A 104 -9.42 22.03 -43.90
C TRP A 104 -9.53 23.23 -44.85
N THR A 105 -8.74 23.22 -45.91
CA THR A 105 -8.68 24.30 -46.91
C THR A 105 -8.47 23.70 -48.30
N GLY A 106 -9.22 24.16 -49.30
CA GLY A 106 -8.98 23.78 -50.70
C GLY A 106 -9.18 22.30 -51.03
N ARG A 107 -10.02 21.56 -50.29
CA ARG A 107 -10.16 20.08 -50.33
C ARG A 107 -8.95 19.30 -49.81
N GLU A 108 -8.07 19.94 -49.05
CA GLU A 108 -6.92 19.31 -48.43
C GLU A 108 -6.99 19.43 -46.90
N LEU A 109 -6.72 18.32 -46.20
CA LEU A 109 -6.66 18.26 -44.73
C LEU A 109 -5.22 18.52 -44.29
N SER A 110 -4.97 19.69 -43.69
CA SER A 110 -3.72 19.97 -43.00
C SER A 110 -3.86 19.59 -41.53
N LEU A 111 -3.30 18.44 -41.15
CA LEU A 111 -3.19 18.01 -39.75
C LEU A 111 -2.09 18.82 -39.06
N ASN A 112 -2.45 19.64 -38.07
CA ASN A 112 -1.49 20.48 -37.36
C ASN A 112 -0.84 19.70 -36.21
N HIS A 113 0.04 18.75 -36.54
CA HIS A 113 0.71 17.87 -35.58
C HIS A 113 1.93 18.52 -34.87
N ARG A 114 2.05 19.86 -34.89
CA ARG A 114 3.11 20.59 -34.14
C ARG A 114 2.51 21.35 -32.97
N SER A 115 2.37 20.65 -31.84
CA SER A 115 2.09 21.25 -30.53
C SER A 115 3.32 22.00 -29.99
N ASN A 116 3.73 23.10 -30.63
CA ASN A 116 4.57 24.10 -29.98
C ASN A 116 3.71 25.31 -29.57
N PRO A 117 3.27 25.40 -28.30
CA PRO A 117 2.41 26.49 -27.82
C PRO A 117 3.12 27.86 -27.80
N GLN A 118 4.42 27.94 -28.12
CA GLN A 118 5.20 29.18 -28.10
C GLN A 118 5.08 30.03 -29.38
N ARG A 119 4.40 29.55 -30.44
CA ARG A 119 4.29 30.30 -31.71
C ARG A 119 2.93 30.93 -31.99
N SER A 120 1.91 30.74 -31.15
CA SER A 120 0.57 31.31 -31.40
C SER A 120 0.41 32.78 -30.98
N CYS A 121 1.44 33.39 -30.38
CA CYS A 121 1.43 34.81 -29.99
C CYS A 121 2.24 35.71 -30.95
N GLN A 122 2.49 35.26 -32.18
CA GLN A 122 3.02 36.09 -33.26
C GLN A 122 2.01 36.10 -34.40
N ILE A 123 0.95 36.86 -34.18
CA ILE A 123 0.16 37.49 -35.24
C ILE A 123 0.37 38.99 -35.00
N PRO A 124 0.78 39.79 -36.01
CA PRO A 124 1.01 41.23 -35.86
C PRO A 124 -0.25 41.99 -35.41
#